data_AF-A0A7D4BAJ5-F1
#
_entry.id   AF-A0A7D4BAJ5-F1
#
_cell.length_a   1.000
_cell.length_b   1.000
_cell.length_c   1.000
_cell.angle_alpha   90.00
_cell.angle_beta   90.00
_cell.angle_gamma   90.00
#
_symmetry.space_group_name_H-M   'P 1'
#
loop_
_entity.id
_entity.type
_entity.pdbx_description
1 polymer ?
#
loop_
_entity_poly.entity_id
_entity_poly.type
_entity_poly.pdbx_seq_one_letter_code
_entity_poly.pdbx_strand_id
1 'polypeptide(L)'
;MVGTSASPPAAPSAGDCWIVAAGAVGEWSGRDDCLAWWDGDQWTFAPPFRGLRAFDQAQDRYRTFSDSWDAAPIPTDPSGGSVVDVEARDIIATILAILRAHRIIPGA
;
A
#
# COMPACT_ATOMS: atom_id res chain seq x y z
N MET A 1 0.81 3.77 9.68
CA MET A 1 1.06 4.35 8.35
C MET A 1 -0.28 4.52 7.66
N VAL A 2 -0.64 5.75 7.34
CA VAL A 2 -1.98 6.23 6.98
C VAL A 2 -2.25 6.06 5.49
N GLY A 3 -1.25 6.27 4.63
CA GLY A 3 -1.38 6.04 3.20
C GLY A 3 -0.22 6.62 2.37
N THR A 4 -0.49 6.87 1.09
CA THR A 4 0.43 7.50 0.14
C THR A 4 -0.13 8.85 -0.32
N SER A 5 0.65 9.93 -0.22
CA SER A 5 0.23 11.30 -0.63
C SER A 5 1.43 12.14 -1.09
N ALA A 6 1.22 13.09 -2.00
CA ALA A 6 2.25 14.04 -2.45
C ALA A 6 2.31 15.31 -1.58
N SER A 7 1.31 15.56 -0.73
CA SER A 7 1.28 16.72 0.17
C SER A 7 1.02 16.31 1.61
N PRO A 8 1.63 17.01 2.59
CA PRO A 8 1.32 16.79 3.99
C PRO A 8 -0.16 17.06 4.28
N PRO A 9 -0.81 16.27 5.16
CA PRO A 9 -2.08 16.63 5.74
C PRO A 9 -2.00 18.01 6.41
N ALA A 10 -3.05 18.82 6.28
CA ALA A 10 -3.09 20.15 6.89
C ALA A 10 -3.11 20.14 8.43
N ALA A 11 -3.53 19.01 9.03
CA ALA A 11 -3.59 18.82 10.48
C ALA A 11 -3.11 17.39 10.82
N PRO A 12 -1.79 17.13 10.79
CA PRO A 12 -1.25 15.83 11.14
C PRO A 12 -1.36 15.56 12.65
N SER A 13 -1.65 14.32 13.00
CA SER A 13 -1.63 13.84 14.40
C SER A 13 -0.30 13.17 14.71
N ALA A 14 0.15 13.25 15.96
CA ALA A 14 1.38 12.58 16.39
C ALA A 14 1.29 11.06 16.11
N GLY A 15 2.31 10.53 15.44
CA GLY A 15 2.35 9.13 14.98
C GLY A 15 1.78 8.89 13.58
N ASP A 16 1.23 9.92 12.92
CA ASP A 16 0.88 9.82 11.50
C ASP A 16 2.13 9.51 10.68
N CYS A 17 2.01 8.53 9.78
CA CYS A 17 3.11 8.11 8.92
C CYS A 17 2.61 7.91 7.51
N TRP A 18 3.36 8.39 6.53
CA TRP A 18 2.96 8.47 5.13
C TRP A 18 4.09 7.98 4.23
N ILE A 19 3.74 7.37 3.10
CA ILE A 19 4.64 7.32 1.95
C ILE A 19 4.47 8.62 1.18
N VAL A 20 5.57 9.36 1.00
CA VAL A 20 5.60 10.56 0.17
C VAL A 20 5.55 10.12 -1.31
N ALA A 21 4.47 10.48 -2.00
CA ALA A 21 4.31 10.18 -3.41
C ALA A 21 5.20 11.08 -4.28
N ALA A 22 5.51 10.62 -5.49
CA ALA A 22 6.24 11.41 -6.47
C ALA A 22 5.55 12.75 -6.77
N GLY A 23 6.35 13.80 -6.93
CA GLY A 23 5.87 15.16 -7.11
C GLY A 23 5.52 15.82 -5.78
N ALA A 24 6.26 15.48 -4.72
CA ALA A 24 6.03 15.99 -3.39
C ALA A 24 6.07 17.52 -3.33
N VAL A 25 5.15 18.11 -2.55
CA VAL A 25 4.98 19.56 -2.42
C VAL A 25 4.93 20.01 -0.96
N GLY A 26 5.02 21.33 -0.75
CA GLY A 26 5.01 21.93 0.59
C GLY A 26 6.21 21.47 1.41
N GLU A 27 5.99 21.09 2.65
CA GLU A 27 7.05 20.59 3.55
C GLU A 27 7.67 19.26 3.09
N TRP A 28 7.01 18.54 2.18
CA TRP A 28 7.50 17.29 1.63
C TRP A 28 8.31 17.47 0.33
N SER A 29 8.47 18.70 -0.16
CA SER A 29 9.17 18.99 -1.42
C SER A 29 10.57 18.38 -1.46
N GLY A 30 10.86 17.63 -2.53
CA GLY A 30 12.15 16.94 -2.72
C GLY A 30 12.34 15.70 -1.85
N ARG A 31 11.28 15.21 -1.19
CA ARG A 31 11.28 13.99 -0.37
C ARG A 31 10.46 12.86 -0.98
N ASP A 32 10.38 12.83 -2.32
CA ASP A 32 9.72 11.76 -3.07
C ASP A 32 10.18 10.38 -2.56
N ASP A 33 9.26 9.42 -2.50
CA ASP A 33 9.44 8.04 -2.04
C ASP A 33 9.84 7.85 -0.57
N CYS A 34 10.12 8.92 0.18
CA CYS A 34 10.45 8.81 1.60
C CYS A 34 9.25 8.34 2.43
N LEU A 35 9.53 7.66 3.53
CA LEU A 35 8.58 7.54 4.63
C LEU A 35 8.64 8.83 5.44
N ALA A 36 7.52 9.55 5.53
CA ALA A 36 7.35 10.68 6.42
C ALA A 36 6.63 10.21 7.70
N TRP A 37 7.05 10.69 8.87
CA TRP A 37 6.26 10.55 10.09
C TRP A 37 6.23 11.86 10.86
N TRP A 38 5.07 12.14 11.48
CA TRP A 38 4.86 13.30 12.32
C TRP A 38 5.16 12.93 13.77
N ASP A 39 6.14 13.58 14.38
CA ASP A 39 6.51 13.34 15.79
C ASP A 39 5.63 14.14 16.79
N GLY A 40 4.82 15.07 16.28
CA GLY A 40 4.03 16.00 17.08
C GLY A 40 4.39 17.47 16.83
N ASP A 41 5.57 17.73 16.29
CA ASP A 41 6.11 19.09 16.06
C ASP A 41 6.67 19.26 14.64
N GLN A 42 7.26 18.21 14.05
CA GLN A 42 7.84 18.26 12.71
C GLN A 42 7.67 16.95 11.93
N TRP A 43 7.77 17.06 10.61
CA TRP A 43 7.94 15.90 9.74
C TRP A 43 9.37 15.41 9.78
N THR A 44 9.54 14.15 10.16
CA THR A 44 10.82 13.47 9.97
C THR A 44 10.69 12.47 8.81
N PHE A 45 11.79 12.29 8.07
CA PHE A 45 11.80 11.50 6.85
C PHE A 45 12.86 10.40 6.91
N ALA A 46 12.52 9.22 6.41
CA ALA A 46 13.43 8.11 6.20
C ALA A 46 13.43 7.70 4.72
N PRO A 47 14.59 7.68 4.04
CA PRO A 47 14.67 7.17 2.67
C PRO A 47 14.38 5.66 2.68
N PRO A 48 13.64 5.14 1.68
CA PRO A 48 13.38 3.73 1.59
C PRO A 48 14.62 2.97 1.11
N PHE A 49 14.68 1.67 1.42
CA PHE A 49 15.64 0.75 0.85
C PHE A 49 14.91 -0.35 0.08
N ARG A 50 15.57 -0.94 -0.92
CA ARG A 50 14.99 -2.02 -1.72
C ARG A 50 14.53 -3.18 -0.83
N GLY A 51 13.29 -3.61 -1.01
CA GLY A 51 12.65 -4.65 -0.22
C GLY A 51 11.93 -4.15 1.04
N LEU A 52 12.02 -2.86 1.37
CA LEU A 52 11.22 -2.25 2.43
C LEU A 52 9.74 -2.45 2.13
N ARG A 53 8.98 -2.88 3.13
CA ARG A 53 7.53 -3.04 3.05
C ARG A 53 6.86 -2.09 4.00
N ALA A 54 5.82 -1.42 3.52
CA ALA A 54 5.04 -0.50 4.32
C ALA A 54 3.55 -0.72 4.03
N PHE A 55 2.72 -0.61 5.06
CA PHE A 55 1.30 -0.92 4.98
C PHE A 55 0.48 0.35 4.73
N ASP A 56 -0.13 0.43 3.56
CA ASP A 56 -1.04 1.49 3.15
C ASP A 56 -2.45 1.18 3.69
N GLN A 57 -2.84 1.85 4.77
CA GLN A 57 -4.14 1.69 5.40
C GLN A 57 -5.29 2.16 4.49
N ALA A 58 -5.08 3.25 3.74
CA ALA A 58 -6.11 3.79 2.83
C ALA A 58 -6.44 2.83 1.68
N GLN A 59 -5.45 2.07 1.21
CA GLN A 59 -5.62 1.05 0.15
C GLN A 59 -5.70 -0.37 0.70
N ASP A 60 -5.70 -0.51 2.02
CA ASP A 60 -5.73 -1.77 2.73
C ASP A 60 -4.73 -2.78 2.10
N ARG A 61 -3.45 -2.42 2.00
CA ARG A 61 -2.44 -3.30 1.38
C ARG A 61 -0.99 -2.97 1.71
N TYR A 62 -0.11 -3.96 1.56
CA TYR A 62 1.32 -3.70 1.57
C TYR A 62 1.80 -3.12 0.23
N ARG A 63 2.71 -2.16 0.34
CA ARG A 63 3.57 -1.70 -0.76
C ARG A 63 5.00 -2.15 -0.49
N THR A 64 5.72 -2.50 -1.54
CA THR A 64 7.12 -2.92 -1.46
C THR A 64 7.94 -1.94 -2.28
N PHE A 65 8.96 -1.36 -1.67
CA PHE A 65 9.87 -0.46 -2.36
C PHE A 65 10.89 -1.27 -3.17
N SER A 66 11.04 -0.92 -4.45
CA SER A 66 12.10 -1.44 -5.31
C SER A 66 12.97 -0.28 -5.78
N ASP A 67 12.67 0.24 -6.97
CA ASP A 67 13.14 1.54 -7.48
C ASP A 67 12.03 2.61 -7.35
N SER A 68 10.80 2.17 -7.05
CA SER A 68 9.65 2.96 -6.62
C SER A 68 8.75 2.10 -5.71
N TRP A 69 7.77 2.73 -5.07
CA TRP A 69 6.74 2.02 -4.30
C TRP A 69 5.77 1.28 -5.21
N ASP A 70 5.94 -0.03 -5.31
CA ASP A 70 5.03 -0.90 -6.05
C ASP A 70 4.06 -1.61 -5.12
N ALA A 71 2.92 -2.01 -5.67
CA ALA A 71 1.92 -2.75 -4.96
C ALA A 71 1.48 -3.95 -5.81
N ALA A 72 1.61 -5.17 -5.26
CA ALA A 72 1.34 -6.42 -5.98
C ALA A 72 -0.02 -6.43 -6.72
N PRO A 73 -0.10 -6.85 -7.99
CA PRO A 73 -1.35 -6.83 -8.73
C PRO A 73 -2.44 -7.61 -8.00
N ILE A 74 -3.67 -7.08 -8.00
CA ILE A 74 -4.82 -7.71 -7.34
C ILE A 74 -5.35 -8.78 -8.30
N PRO A 75 -5.33 -10.07 -7.92
CA PRO A 75 -5.94 -11.11 -8.74
C PRO A 75 -7.46 -10.93 -8.73
N THR A 76 -8.06 -10.86 -9.91
CA THR A 76 -9.52 -10.92 -10.07
C THR A 76 -10.00 -12.36 -9.94
N ASP A 77 -11.22 -12.54 -9.44
CA ASP A 77 -11.83 -13.87 -9.37
C ASP A 77 -11.99 -14.47 -10.79
N PRO A 78 -11.77 -15.78 -10.95
CA PRO A 78 -11.84 -16.42 -12.26
C PRO A 78 -13.28 -16.42 -12.80
N SER A 79 -13.51 -15.66 -13.88
CA SER A 79 -14.83 -15.52 -14.53
C SER A 79 -14.90 -16.10 -15.95
N GLY A 80 -13.78 -16.59 -16.49
CA GLY A 80 -13.68 -17.13 -17.85
C GLY A 80 -13.75 -18.66 -17.95
N GLY A 81 -13.49 -19.16 -19.16
CA GLY A 81 -13.40 -20.59 -19.49
C GLY A 81 -14.72 -21.17 -20.01
N SER A 82 -14.65 -21.87 -21.15
CA SER A 82 -15.80 -22.57 -21.74
C SER A 82 -16.07 -23.93 -21.08
N VAL A 83 -15.05 -24.51 -20.44
CA VAL A 83 -15.15 -25.70 -19.59
C VAL A 83 -14.70 -25.29 -18.19
N VAL A 84 -15.59 -25.43 -17.21
CA VAL A 84 -15.38 -25.00 -15.84
C VAL A 84 -15.40 -26.23 -14.93
N ASP A 85 -14.29 -26.45 -14.23
CA ASP A 85 -14.27 -27.30 -13.05
C ASP A 85 -14.76 -26.47 -11.84
N VAL A 86 -15.92 -26.85 -11.31
CA VAL A 86 -16.57 -26.12 -10.22
C VAL A 86 -15.82 -26.27 -8.90
N GLU A 87 -15.27 -27.44 -8.61
CA GLU A 87 -14.53 -27.70 -7.36
C GLU A 87 -13.24 -26.87 -7.35
N ALA A 88 -12.52 -26.84 -8.49
CA ALA A 88 -11.33 -26.01 -8.62
C ALA A 88 -11.64 -24.51 -8.49
N ARG A 89 -12.77 -24.05 -9.04
CA ARG A 89 -13.19 -22.64 -8.96
C ARG A 89 -13.48 -22.22 -7.51
N ASP A 90 -14.18 -23.06 -6.76
CA ASP A 90 -14.51 -22.80 -5.37
C ASP A 90 -13.25 -22.76 -4.49
N ILE A 91 -12.28 -23.64 -4.75
CA ILE A 91 -10.99 -23.64 -4.06
C ILE A 91 -10.19 -22.37 -4.36
N ILE A 92 -10.14 -21.92 -5.62
CA ILE A 92 -9.46 -20.67 -5.98
C ILE A 92 -10.12 -19.48 -5.28
N ALA A 93 -11.46 -19.39 -5.29
CA ALA A 93 -12.18 -18.33 -4.59
C ALA A 93 -11.87 -18.34 -3.08
N THR A 94 -11.78 -19.53 -2.48
CA THR A 94 -11.42 -19.70 -1.05
C THR A 94 -9.99 -19.23 -0.77
N ILE A 95 -9.02 -19.60 -1.61
CA ILE A 95 -7.63 -19.14 -1.47
C ILE A 95 -7.57 -17.61 -1.55
N LEU A 96 -8.25 -17.01 -2.53
CA LEU A 96 -8.30 -15.55 -2.65
C LEU A 96 -8.92 -14.90 -1.42
N ALA A 97 -9.99 -15.46 -0.87
CA ALA A 97 -10.60 -14.99 0.37
C ALA A 97 -9.64 -15.05 1.57
N ILE A 98 -8.89 -16.14 1.73
CA ILE A 98 -7.86 -16.30 2.78
C ILE A 98 -6.76 -15.24 2.61
N LEU A 99 -6.26 -15.04 1.40
CA LEU A 99 -5.22 -14.04 1.14
C LEU A 99 -5.70 -12.61 1.41
N ARG A 100 -6.96 -12.29 1.11
CA ARG A 100 -7.62 -11.01 1.45
C ARG A 100 -7.73 -10.85 2.98
N ALA A 101 -8.19 -11.89 3.68
CA ALA A 101 -8.33 -11.87 5.14
C ALA A 101 -6.98 -11.67 5.86
N HIS A 102 -5.91 -12.26 5.34
CA HIS A 102 -4.55 -12.09 5.85
C HIS A 102 -3.85 -10.82 5.34
N ARG A 103 -4.55 -9.95 4.58
CA ARG A 103 -4.02 -8.67 4.08
C ARG A 103 -2.79 -8.83 3.20
N ILE A 104 -2.63 -10.01 2.57
CA ILE A 104 -1.58 -10.30 1.59
C ILE A 104 -1.93 -9.63 0.26
N ILE A 105 -3.21 -9.63 -0.10
CA ILE A 105 -3.80 -8.83 -1.18
C ILE A 105 -4.91 -7.93 -0.61
N PRO A 106 -5.27 -6.81 -1.28
CA PRO A 106 -6.26 -5.87 -0.78
C PRO A 106 -7.65 -6.48 -0.59
N GLY A 107 -8.47 -5.89 0.28
CA GLY A 107 -9.88 -6.27 0.44
C GLY A 107 -10.68 -6.14 -0.87
N ALA A 108 -11.78 -6.88 -0.97
CA ALA A 108 -12.69 -6.83 -2.12
C ALA A 108 -13.49 -5.53 -2.18
#